data_AF-A0A6N6RZ18-F1
#
_entry.id   AF-A0A6N6RZ18-F1
#
_cell.length_a   1.000
_cell.length_b   1.000
_cell.length_c   1.000
_cell.angle_alpha   90.00
_cell.angle_beta   90.00
_cell.angle_gamma   90.00
#
_symmetry.space_group_name_H-M   'P 1'
#
loop_
_entity.id
_entity.type
_entity.pdbx_description
1 polymer ?
#
loop_
_entity_poly.entity_id
_entity_poly.type
_entity_poly.pdbx_seq_one_letter_code
_entity_poly.pdbx_strand_id
1 'polypeptide(L)'
;MTALTEPLLKALEVFRQDASFVIISDLLTDESEIERSLQLLRAAKKDTVIFHVLHEDEVEFSFRGPLEFLDMESDERVIVDTDAVRDGYKKRIREFTDRLRGLCHEYESRYVFSPSSRPFEESLIEIADK
;
A
#
# COMPACT_ATOMS: atom_id res chain seq x y z
N MET A 1 -3.24 -11.90 7.64
CA MET A 1 -3.13 -11.77 6.17
C MET A 1 -4.27 -10.90 5.63
N THR A 2 -3.97 -9.67 5.25
CA THR A 2 -4.90 -8.70 4.66
C THR A 2 -5.33 -9.15 3.26
N ALA A 3 -6.60 -9.51 3.07
CA ALA A 3 -7.14 -9.96 1.79
C ALA A 3 -7.83 -8.81 1.03
N LEU A 4 -7.16 -8.29 -0.01
CA LEU A 4 -7.69 -7.19 -0.84
C LEU A 4 -8.70 -7.69 -1.89
N THR A 5 -8.53 -8.93 -2.35
CA THR A 5 -9.28 -9.47 -3.49
C THR A 5 -10.78 -9.65 -3.19
N GLU A 6 -11.14 -10.14 -2.01
CA GLU A 6 -12.54 -10.46 -1.67
C GLU A 6 -13.43 -9.19 -1.56
N PRO A 7 -13.04 -8.14 -0.82
CA PRO A 7 -13.81 -6.88 -0.78
C PRO A 7 -13.98 -6.26 -2.18
N LEU A 8 -12.96 -6.35 -3.02
CA LEU A 8 -12.95 -5.78 -4.36
C LEU A 8 -13.92 -6.49 -5.29
N LEU A 9 -13.96 -7.82 -5.27
CA LEU A 9 -14.94 -8.60 -6.05
C LEU A 9 -16.37 -8.24 -5.67
N LYS A 10 -16.67 -8.15 -4.37
CA LYS A 10 -18.00 -7.72 -3.89
C LYS A 10 -18.34 -6.32 -4.36
N ALA A 11 -17.39 -5.40 -4.37
CA ALA A 11 -17.63 -4.04 -4.85
C ALA A 11 -17.88 -4.00 -6.37
N LEU A 12 -17.13 -4.79 -7.15
CA LEU A 12 -17.33 -4.90 -8.60
C LEU A 12 -18.70 -5.48 -8.99
N GLU A 13 -19.28 -6.36 -8.18
CA GLU A 13 -20.65 -6.87 -8.38
C GLU A 13 -21.72 -5.80 -8.19
N VAL A 14 -21.47 -4.82 -7.31
CA VAL A 14 -22.44 -3.77 -6.94
C VAL A 14 -22.36 -2.55 -7.88
N PHE A 15 -21.16 -2.15 -8.31
CA PHE A 15 -20.96 -0.87 -8.98
C PHE A 15 -20.89 -0.97 -10.52
N ARG A 16 -21.77 -0.21 -11.20
CA ARG A 16 -21.89 -0.10 -12.67
C ARG A 16 -20.61 0.40 -13.35
N GLN A 17 -20.56 0.36 -14.69
CA GLN A 17 -19.35 0.65 -15.48
C GLN A 17 -18.69 2.00 -15.18
N ASP A 18 -19.43 3.06 -14.84
CA ASP A 18 -18.89 4.42 -14.70
C ASP A 18 -18.32 4.75 -13.30
N ALA A 19 -18.12 3.74 -12.45
CA ALA A 19 -17.58 3.94 -11.11
C ALA A 19 -16.04 4.00 -11.14
N SER A 20 -15.47 5.04 -10.54
CA SER A 20 -14.05 5.12 -10.19
C SER A 20 -13.83 4.52 -8.80
N PHE A 21 -12.67 3.89 -8.60
CA PHE A 21 -12.26 3.27 -7.35
C PHE A 21 -11.06 4.01 -6.76
N VAL A 22 -11.12 4.31 -5.47
CA VAL A 22 -9.98 4.79 -4.69
C VAL A 22 -9.70 3.76 -3.61
N ILE A 23 -8.50 3.16 -3.64
CA ILE A 23 -8.05 2.17 -2.67
C ILE A 23 -7.03 2.83 -1.75
N ILE A 24 -7.32 2.85 -0.45
CA ILE A 24 -6.46 3.44 0.57
C ILE A 24 -5.95 2.29 1.45
N SER A 25 -4.64 2.03 1.42
CA SER A 25 -4.02 0.94 2.18
C SER A 25 -2.50 1.13 2.24
N ASP A 26 -1.87 0.56 3.25
CA ASP A 26 -0.42 0.33 3.34
C ASP A 26 0.08 -0.77 2.38
N LEU A 27 -0.86 -1.55 1.80
CA LEU A 27 -0.62 -2.59 0.81
C LEU A 27 0.42 -3.63 1.24
N LEU A 28 0.65 -3.78 2.55
CA LEU A 28 1.57 -4.76 3.13
C LEU A 28 0.98 -6.18 3.07
N THR A 29 0.70 -6.63 1.85
CA THR A 29 0.18 -7.96 1.51
C THR A 29 1.02 -8.56 0.37
N ASP A 30 0.68 -9.77 -0.06
CA ASP A 30 1.38 -10.44 -1.15
C ASP A 30 1.26 -9.65 -2.47
N GLU A 31 2.38 -9.45 -3.17
CA GLU A 31 2.41 -8.70 -4.44
C GLU A 31 1.48 -9.31 -5.50
N SER A 32 1.30 -10.63 -5.50
CA SER A 32 0.40 -11.31 -6.44
C SER A 32 -1.08 -11.03 -6.17
N GLU A 33 -1.46 -10.78 -4.91
CA GLU A 33 -2.83 -10.36 -4.55
C GLU A 33 -3.11 -8.94 -5.07
N ILE A 34 -2.14 -8.04 -4.97
CA ILE A 34 -2.24 -6.67 -5.46
C ILE A 34 -2.34 -6.68 -6.98
N GLU A 35 -1.45 -7.38 -7.65
CA GLU A 35 -1.45 -7.52 -9.10
C GLU A 35 -2.79 -8.05 -9.61
N ARG A 36 -3.29 -9.13 -9.01
CA ARG A 36 -4.60 -9.71 -9.37
C ARG A 36 -5.73 -8.71 -9.20
N SER A 37 -5.70 -7.93 -8.12
CA SER A 37 -6.71 -6.90 -7.85
C SER A 37 -6.70 -5.80 -8.92
N LEU A 38 -5.52 -5.30 -9.30
CA LEU A 38 -5.35 -4.32 -10.37
C LEU A 38 -5.80 -4.87 -11.73
N GLN A 39 -5.46 -6.13 -12.03
CA GLN A 39 -5.87 -6.80 -13.26
C GLN A 39 -7.41 -6.88 -13.36
N LEU A 40 -8.10 -7.22 -12.27
CA LEU A 40 -9.57 -7.29 -12.23
C LEU A 40 -10.21 -5.92 -12.47
N LEU A 41 -9.70 -4.86 -11.82
CA LEU A 41 -10.19 -3.49 -12.00
C LEU A 41 -9.98 -3.02 -13.45
N ARG A 42 -8.81 -3.30 -14.01
CA ARG A 42 -8.48 -2.97 -15.39
C ARG A 42 -9.37 -3.70 -16.38
N ALA A 43 -9.59 -5.00 -16.20
CA ALA A 43 -10.49 -5.80 -17.02
C ALA A 43 -11.95 -5.28 -16.95
N ALA A 44 -12.36 -4.82 -15.78
CA ALA A 44 -13.66 -4.18 -15.56
C ALA A 44 -13.73 -2.72 -16.05
N LYS A 45 -12.66 -2.20 -16.67
CA LYS A 45 -12.51 -0.82 -17.19
C LYS A 45 -12.77 0.25 -16.13
N LYS A 46 -12.36 -0.01 -14.89
CA LYS A 46 -12.49 0.93 -13.78
C LYS A 46 -11.32 1.91 -13.78
N ASP A 47 -11.63 3.19 -13.63
CA ASP A 47 -10.64 4.21 -13.29
C ASP A 47 -10.24 4.03 -11.82
N THR A 48 -8.96 3.78 -11.57
CA THR A 48 -8.46 3.34 -10.26
C THR A 48 -7.33 4.22 -9.79
N VAL A 49 -7.45 4.68 -8.55
CA VAL A 49 -6.40 5.38 -7.82
C VAL A 49 -5.99 4.55 -6.60
N ILE A 50 -4.71 4.20 -6.53
CA ILE A 50 -4.09 3.56 -5.38
C ILE A 50 -3.44 4.65 -4.53
N PHE A 51 -3.92 4.77 -3.31
CA PHE A 51 -3.43 5.69 -2.31
C PHE A 51 -2.67 4.90 -1.24
N HIS A 52 -1.36 4.81 -1.42
CA HIS A 52 -0.47 4.03 -0.58
C HIS A 52 -0.07 4.85 0.65
N VAL A 53 -0.55 4.44 1.82
CA VAL A 53 -0.34 5.14 3.09
C VAL A 53 0.68 4.38 3.92
N LEU A 54 1.83 4.99 4.20
CA LEU A 54 2.83 4.46 5.12
C LEU A 54 3.16 5.51 6.19
N HIS A 55 3.47 5.07 7.41
CA HIS A 55 3.96 5.98 8.44
C HIS A 55 5.39 6.45 8.13
N GLU A 56 5.74 7.68 8.50
CA GLU A 56 7.08 8.24 8.24
C GLU A 56 8.19 7.39 8.88
N ASP A 57 7.93 6.85 10.06
CA ASP A 57 8.84 5.90 10.72
C ASP A 57 8.97 4.56 9.99
N GLU A 58 8.00 4.15 9.18
CA GLU A 58 8.11 2.94 8.33
C GLU A 58 8.91 3.22 7.06
N VAL A 59 8.97 4.47 6.62
CA VAL A 59 9.78 4.88 5.46
C VAL A 59 11.22 5.15 5.89
N GLU A 60 11.39 5.92 6.95
CA GLU A 60 12.70 6.38 7.41
C GLU A 60 13.37 5.40 8.38
N PHE A 61 12.60 4.50 8.98
CA PHE A 61 13.02 3.55 10.00
C PHE A 61 13.79 4.25 11.12
N SER A 62 13.24 5.32 11.72
CA SER A 62 13.93 6.20 12.66
C SER A 62 14.15 5.62 14.07
N PHE A 63 13.79 4.35 14.29
CA PHE A 63 13.97 3.63 15.55
C PHE A 63 15.43 3.55 15.99
N ARG A 64 15.71 3.50 17.30
CA ARG A 64 17.07 3.40 17.87
C ARG A 64 17.11 2.41 19.03
N GLY A 65 18.22 1.70 19.17
CA GLY A 65 18.44 0.73 20.24
C GLY A 65 17.72 -0.62 20.00
N PRO A 66 17.76 -1.54 20.98
CA PRO A 66 17.03 -2.80 20.89
C PRO A 66 15.52 -2.51 20.91
N LEU A 67 14.82 -2.89 19.84
CA LEU A 67 13.36 -2.83 19.78
C LEU A 67 12.78 -4.24 19.94
N GLU A 68 11.73 -4.34 20.74
CA GLU A 68 10.88 -5.52 20.77
C GLU A 68 9.72 -5.29 19.79
N PHE A 69 9.75 -5.97 18.65
CA PHE A 69 8.64 -5.98 17.71
C PHE A 69 7.60 -6.97 18.21
N LEU A 70 6.36 -6.51 18.36
CA LEU A 70 5.20 -7.35 18.59
C LEU A 70 4.53 -7.61 17.25
N ASP A 71 4.48 -8.86 16.81
CA ASP A 71 3.68 -9.23 15.65
C ASP A 71 2.20 -9.15 16.02
N MET A 72 1.47 -8.24 15.38
CA MET A 72 0.04 -8.05 15.61
C MET A 72 -0.82 -9.24 15.14
N GLU A 73 -0.28 -10.12 14.29
CA GLU A 73 -1.03 -11.29 13.79
C GLU A 73 -0.82 -12.55 14.66
N SER A 74 0.32 -12.69 15.33
CA SER A 74 0.70 -13.92 16.05
C SER A 74 0.97 -13.73 17.55
N ASP A 75 1.05 -12.49 18.05
CA ASP A 75 1.48 -12.13 19.41
C ASP A 75 2.94 -12.55 19.73
N GLU A 76 3.72 -12.90 18.70
CA GLU A 76 5.15 -13.19 18.83
C GLU A 76 5.96 -11.91 19.07
N ARG A 77 7.01 -12.05 19.90
CA ARG A 77 7.92 -10.97 20.26
C ARG A 77 9.29 -11.23 19.70
N VAL A 78 9.79 -10.31 18.86
CA VAL A 78 11.11 -10.41 18.27
C VAL A 78 11.96 -9.22 18.71
N ILE A 79 13.07 -9.50 19.40
CA ILE A 79 14.05 -8.48 19.75
C ILE A 79 14.98 -8.28 18.56
N VAL A 80 15.02 -7.06 18.03
CA VAL A 80 15.81 -6.69 16.87
C VAL A 80 16.77 -5.57 17.22
N ASP A 81 18.04 -5.73 16.83
CA ASP A 81 18.99 -4.62 16.79
C ASP A 81 18.64 -3.73 15.60
N THR A 82 18.04 -2.58 15.89
CA THR A 82 17.53 -1.66 14.86
C THR A 82 18.63 -1.09 13.98
N ASP A 83 19.85 -0.92 14.50
CA ASP A 83 20.97 -0.37 13.73
C ASP A 83 21.48 -1.39 12.73
N ALA A 84 21.49 -2.68 13.08
CA ALA A 84 21.92 -3.75 12.19
C ALA A 84 20.94 -4.01 11.03
N VAL A 85 19.63 -3.78 11.23
CA VAL A 85 18.60 -4.09 10.21
C VAL A 85 18.15 -2.89 9.38
N ARG A 86 18.45 -1.66 9.81
CA ARG A 86 17.97 -0.40 9.22
C ARG A 86 18.14 -0.35 7.70
N ASP A 87 19.36 -0.54 7.22
CA ASP A 87 19.67 -0.41 5.79
C ASP A 87 18.97 -1.49 4.96
N GLY A 88 18.90 -2.72 5.50
CA GLY A 88 18.19 -3.83 4.86
C GLY A 88 16.68 -3.57 4.78
N TYR A 89 16.08 -3.07 5.85
CA TYR A 89 14.66 -2.73 5.89
C TYR A 89 14.33 -1.58 4.93
N LYS A 90 15.07 -0.47 4.97
CA LYS A 90 14.86 0.67 4.06
C LYS A 90 15.01 0.26 2.60
N LYS A 91 15.96 -0.62 2.29
CA LYS A 91 16.11 -1.17 0.94
C LYS A 91 14.87 -1.98 0.51
N ARG A 92 14.35 -2.85 1.38
CA ARG A 92 13.16 -3.66 1.09
C ARG A 92 11.92 -2.82 0.86
N ILE A 93 11.69 -1.79 1.68
CA ILE A 93 10.56 -0.86 1.52
C ILE A 93 10.64 -0.09 0.20
N ARG A 94 11.83 0.40 -0.17
CA ARG A 94 12.03 1.08 -1.46
C ARG A 94 11.75 0.14 -2.63
N GLU A 95 12.35 -1.05 -2.61
CA GLU A 95 12.14 -2.05 -3.66
C GLU A 95 10.67 -2.46 -3.80
N PHE A 96 9.97 -2.64 -2.67
CA PHE A 96 8.52 -2.90 -2.65
C PHE A 96 7.72 -1.74 -3.26
N THR A 97 7.99 -0.50 -2.82
CA THR A 97 7.31 0.70 -3.32
C THR A 97 7.53 0.90 -4.82
N ASP A 98 8.74 0.65 -5.31
CA ASP A 98 9.07 0.77 -6.72
C ASP A 98 8.38 -0.31 -7.57
N ARG A 99 8.32 -1.55 -7.08
CA ARG A 99 7.55 -2.63 -7.74
C ARG A 99 6.06 -2.29 -7.80
N LEU A 100 5.50 -1.81 -6.69
CA LEU A 100 4.10 -1.43 -6.61
C LEU A 100 3.75 -0.28 -7.57
N ARG A 101 4.63 0.72 -7.68
CA ARG A 101 4.49 1.79 -8.68
C ARG A 101 4.52 1.24 -10.11
N GLY A 102 5.39 0.27 -10.38
CA GLY A 102 5.46 -0.45 -11.65
C GLY A 102 4.16 -1.18 -12.00
N LEU A 103 3.62 -1.96 -11.06
CA LEU A 103 2.34 -2.65 -11.23
C LEU A 103 1.20 -1.66 -11.51
N CYS A 104 1.10 -0.58 -10.74
CA CYS A 104 0.07 0.43 -10.97
C CYS A 104 0.17 1.03 -12.38
N HIS A 105 1.40 1.31 -12.85
CA HIS A 105 1.61 1.81 -14.20
C HIS A 105 1.20 0.79 -15.28
N GLU A 106 1.57 -0.48 -15.12
CA GLU A 106 1.23 -1.57 -16.04
C GLU A 106 -0.28 -1.75 -16.22
N TYR A 107 -1.03 -1.64 -15.13
CA TYR A 107 -2.50 -1.79 -15.13
C TYR A 107 -3.24 -0.45 -15.27
N GLU A 108 -2.56 0.61 -15.72
CA GLU A 108 -3.12 1.96 -15.95
C GLU A 108 -3.90 2.52 -14.74
N SER A 109 -3.39 2.26 -13.55
CA SER A 109 -3.91 2.80 -12.29
C SER A 109 -3.02 3.94 -11.80
N ARG A 110 -3.62 5.02 -11.30
CA ARG A 110 -2.85 6.13 -10.73
C ARG A 110 -2.31 5.71 -9.37
N TYR A 111 -1.03 5.97 -9.11
CA TYR A 111 -0.39 5.69 -7.84
C TYR A 111 -0.03 6.97 -7.11
N VAL A 112 -0.53 7.13 -5.88
CA VAL A 112 -0.23 8.26 -5.00
C VAL A 112 0.37 7.70 -3.72
N PHE A 113 1.58 8.12 -3.40
CA PHE A 113 2.23 7.79 -2.14
C PHE A 113 2.02 8.92 -1.14
N SER A 114 1.46 8.60 0.04
CA SER A 114 1.21 9.59 1.09
C SER A 114 1.78 9.10 2.43
N PRO A 115 2.81 9.76 2.96
CA PRO A 115 3.24 9.52 4.33
C PRO A 115 2.11 9.94 5.28
N SER A 116 1.75 9.11 6.27
CA SER A 116 0.67 9.41 7.21
C SER A 116 0.98 10.58 8.17
N SER A 117 2.22 11.10 8.15
CA SER A 117 2.61 12.33 8.85
C SER A 117 2.18 13.61 8.12
N ARG A 118 1.72 13.52 6.87
CA ARG A 118 1.07 14.64 6.17
C ARG A 118 -0.44 14.69 6.47
N PRO A 119 -1.03 15.90 6.59
CA PRO A 119 -2.48 16.04 6.64
C PRO A 119 -3.11 15.39 5.40
N PHE A 120 -4.01 14.44 5.63
CA PHE A 120 -4.67 13.67 4.57
C PHE A 120 -5.39 14.56 3.54
N GLU A 121 -5.80 15.78 3.93
CA GLU A 121 -6.47 16.73 3.04
C GLU A 121 -5.60 17.15 1.85
N GLU A 122 -4.27 17.31 2.03
CA GLU A 122 -3.38 17.74 0.94
C GLU A 122 -3.27 16.69 -0.16
N SER A 123 -3.28 15.42 0.23
CA SER A 123 -3.16 14.30 -0.71
C SER A 123 -4.49 13.95 -1.38
N LEU A 124 -5.63 14.26 -0.76
CA LEU A 124 -6.95 14.15 -1.41
C LEU A 124 -7.13 15.19 -2.53
N ILE A 125 -6.57 16.39 -2.37
CA ILE A 125 -6.63 17.45 -3.40
C ILE A 125 -5.93 16.99 -4.68
N GLU A 126 -4.80 16.30 -4.56
CA GLU A 126 -4.04 15.74 -5.70
C GLU A 126 -4.81 14.67 -6.50
N ILE A 127 -5.81 14.03 -5.87
CA ILE A 127 -6.70 13.07 -6.52
C ILE A 127 -7.89 13.78 -7.20
N ALA A 128 -8.39 14.85 -6.58
CA ALA A 128 -9.56 15.60 -7.04
C ALA A 128 -9.25 16.54 -8.22
N ASP A 129 -8.03 17.06 -8.29
CA ASP A 129 -7.56 17.87 -9.41
C ASP A 129 -7.21 16.96 -10.59
N LYS A 130 -8.14 16.93 -11.57
CA LYS A 130 -8.02 16.18 -12.83
C LYS A 130 -7.04 16.82 -13.81
#